data_AF-X0XAV5-F1
#
_entry.id   AF-X0XAV5-F1
#
_cell.length_a   1.000
_cell.length_b   1.000
_cell.length_c   1.000
_cell.angle_alpha   90.00
_cell.angle_beta   90.00
_cell.angle_gamma   90.00
#
_symmetry.space_group_name_H-M   'P 1'
#
loop_
_entity.id
_entity.type
_entity.pdbx_description
1 polymer ?
#
loop_
_entity_poly.entity_id
_entity_poly.type
_entity_poly.pdbx_seq_one_letter_code
_entity_poly.pdbx_strand_id
1 'polypeptide(L)' 'MKDRKAVTTNGRAIFYAAMWNDLRQAALNKGWALGLHGSLANDMDIMAMPWTKEAKPPLEMIIALKKC' A
#
# COMPACT_ATOMS: atom_id res chain seq x y z
N MET A 1 -0.97 -25.84 8.65
CA MET A 1 -2.01 -24.80 8.49
C MET A 1 -2.45 -24.39 9.90
N LYS A 2 -2.53 -23.09 10.23
CA LYS A 2 -2.93 -22.66 11.58
C LYS A 2 -4.40 -23.05 11.84
N ASP A 3 -4.71 -23.54 13.03
CA ASP A 3 -6.09 -23.78 13.48
C ASP A 3 -6.87 -22.45 13.44
N ARG A 4 -8.15 -22.48 13.03
CA ARG A 4 -9.05 -21.32 13.04
C ARG A 4 -9.09 -20.63 14.40
N LYS A 5 -8.96 -21.39 15.50
CA LYS A 5 -8.90 -20.85 16.87
C LYS A 5 -7.67 -19.96 17.13
N ALA A 6 -6.62 -20.09 16.32
CA ALA A 6 -5.40 -19.28 16.43
C ALA A 6 -5.46 -17.98 15.61
N VAL A 7 -6.54 -17.74 14.85
CA VAL A 7 -6.73 -16.48 14.11
C VAL A 7 -7.30 -15.45 15.07
N THR A 8 -6.45 -14.54 15.53
CA THR A 8 -6.85 -13.39 16.35
C THR A 8 -6.94 -12.13 15.48
N THR A 9 -8.00 -11.36 15.63
CA THR A 9 -8.18 -10.08 14.91
C THR A 9 -7.91 -8.92 15.86
N ASN A 10 -6.96 -8.06 15.52
CA ASN A 10 -6.60 -6.87 16.31
C ASN A 10 -6.92 -5.55 15.58
N GLY A 11 -7.70 -5.61 14.49
CA GLY A 11 -8.14 -4.45 13.69
C GLY A 11 -7.09 -3.83 12.76
N ARG A 12 -5.80 -4.16 12.91
CA ARG A 12 -4.72 -3.50 12.15
C ARG A 12 -4.76 -3.79 10.65
N ALA A 13 -5.01 -5.04 10.28
CA ALA A 13 -5.18 -5.41 8.87
C ALA A 13 -6.33 -4.63 8.20
N ILE A 14 -7.41 -4.35 8.95
CA ILE A 14 -8.54 -3.55 8.47
C ILE A 14 -8.11 -2.09 8.30
N PHE A 15 -7.39 -1.52 9.27
CA PHE A 15 -6.83 -0.18 9.19
C PHE A 15 -5.95 0.00 7.94
N TYR A 16 -5.02 -0.93 7.68
CA TYR A 16 -4.17 -0.89 6.48
C TYR A 16 -4.98 -1.02 5.18
N ALA A 17 -5.95 -1.94 5.14
CA ALA A 17 -6.80 -2.13 3.97
C ALA A 17 -7.65 -0.89 3.63
N ALA A 18 -8.11 -0.16 4.65
CA ALA A 18 -8.88 1.07 4.45
C ALA A 18 -8.06 2.19 3.78
N MET A 19 -6.76 2.28 4.07
CA MET A 19 -5.86 3.27 3.46
C MET A 19 -5.38 2.87 2.06
N TRP A 20 -5.31 1.57 1.77
CA TRP A 20 -4.63 1.03 0.59
C TRP A 20 -5.17 1.59 -0.73
N ASN A 21 -6.50 1.74 -0.84
CA ASN A 21 -7.11 2.16 -2.10
C ASN A 21 -6.66 3.58 -2.51
N ASP A 22 -6.60 4.50 -1.54
CA ASP A 22 -6.24 5.90 -1.81
C ASP A 22 -4.76 6.01 -2.19
N LEU A 23 -3.88 5.29 -1.47
CA LEU A 23 -2.46 5.21 -1.78
C LEU A 23 -2.23 4.63 -3.19
N ARG A 24 -2.89 3.52 -3.50
CA ARG A 24 -2.81 2.87 -4.81
C ARG A 24 -3.28 3.81 -5.92
N GLN A 25 -4.41 4.50 -5.74
CA GLN A 25 -4.95 5.40 -6.75
C GLN A 25 -4.05 6.62 -6.96
N ALA A 26 -3.52 7.21 -5.88
CA ALA A 26 -2.60 8.33 -5.95
C ALA A 26 -1.31 7.98 -6.71
N ALA A 27 -0.73 6.80 -6.48
CA ALA A 27 0.41 6.31 -7.23
C ALA A 27 0.08 6.03 -8.70
N LEU A 28 -1.05 5.36 -8.98
CA LEU A 28 -1.49 5.07 -10.34
C LEU A 28 -1.70 6.35 -11.17
N ASN A 29 -2.27 7.39 -10.56
CA ASN A 29 -2.44 8.71 -11.19
C ASN A 29 -1.09 9.39 -11.54
N LYS A 30 0.00 8.95 -10.92
CA LYS A 30 1.37 9.39 -11.22
C LYS A 30 2.12 8.42 -12.14
N GLY A 31 1.49 7.35 -12.62
CA GLY A 31 2.09 6.35 -13.50
C GLY A 31 2.90 5.28 -12.77
N TRP A 32 2.67 5.12 -11.47
CA TRP A 32 3.36 4.16 -10.60
C TRP A 32 2.45 3.00 -10.18
N ALA A 33 3.01 1.81 -10.10
CA ALA A 33 2.37 0.66 -9.47
C ALA A 33 2.90 0.50 -8.04
N LEU A 34 2.02 0.14 -7.10
CA LEU A 34 2.39 -0.21 -5.73
C LEU A 34 2.22 -1.71 -5.51
N GLY A 35 3.25 -2.34 -4.96
CA GLY A 35 3.21 -3.69 -4.42
C GLY A 35 3.07 -3.64 -2.90
N LEU A 36 2.11 -4.38 -2.36
CA LEU A 36 1.94 -4.55 -0.91
C LEU A 36 2.79 -5.72 -0.42
N HIS A 37 3.58 -5.47 0.62
CA HIS A 37 4.36 -6.47 1.33
C HIS A 37 4.18 -6.30 2.85
N GLY A 38 4.82 -7.15 3.64
CA GLY A 38 4.65 -7.19 5.09
C GLY A 38 3.49 -8.09 5.53
N SER A 39 3.44 -8.38 6.83
CA SER A 39 2.51 -9.33 7.40
C SER A 39 1.13 -8.75 7.74
N LEU A 40 0.99 -7.42 7.75
CA LEU A 40 -0.18 -6.66 8.22
C LEU A 40 -0.54 -6.89 9.70
N ALA A 41 0.27 -7.66 10.42
CA ALA A 41 0.11 -7.85 11.86
C ALA A 41 0.68 -6.67 12.65
N ASN A 42 1.81 -6.11 12.19
CA ASN A 42 2.47 -4.95 12.80
C ASN A 42 3.05 -3.98 11.75
N ASP A 43 2.95 -4.32 10.47
CA ASP A 43 3.74 -3.75 9.38
C ASP A 43 2.91 -3.68 8.10
N MET A 44 3.11 -2.63 7.32
CA MET A 44 2.59 -2.50 5.96
C MET A 44 3.71 -1.91 5.11
N ASP A 45 4.42 -2.79 4.41
CA ASP A 45 5.52 -2.37 3.55
C ASP A 45 5.01 -2.14 2.14
N ILE A 46 5.44 -1.03 1.53
CA ILE A 46 5.02 -0.66 0.18
C ILE A 46 6.26 -0.56 -0.70
N MET A 47 6.24 -1.31 -1.80
CA MET A 47 7.20 -1.14 -2.88
C MET A 47 6.54 -0.34 -4.00
N ALA A 48 7.25 0.66 -4.54
CA ALA A 48 6.76 1.49 -5.64
C ALA A 48 7.64 1.30 -6.88
N MET A 49 7.02 1.02 -8.02
CA MET A 49 7.71 0.83 -9.29
C MET A 49 7.12 1.74 -10.37
N PRO A 50 7.94 2.42 -11.17
CA PRO A 50 7.44 3.12 -12.35
C PRO A 50 6.86 2.08 -13.31
N TRP A 51 5.57 2.20 -13.62
CA TRP A 51 4.82 1.21 -14.41
C TRP A 51 4.51 1.68 -15.82
N THR A 52 4.56 2.99 -16.03
CA THR A 52 4.31 3.63 -17.32
C THR A 52 5.56 4.36 -17.80
N LYS A 53 5.67 4.63 -19.11
CA LYS A 53 6.81 5.38 -19.66
C LYS A 53 6.81 6.84 -19.18
N GLU A 54 5.63 7.35 -18.85
CA GLU A 54 5.35 8.71 -18.42
C GLU A 54 5.29 8.85 -16.89
N ALA A 55 5.77 7.83 -16.14
CA ALA A 55 5.79 7.85 -14.69
C ALA A 55 6.46 9.12 -14.18
N LYS A 56 5.76 9.85 -13.30
CA LYS A 56 6.25 11.12 -12.77
C LYS A 56 7.48 10.89 -11.88
N PRO A 57 8.36 11.89 -11.71
CA PRO A 57 9.53 11.78 -10.85
C PRO A 57 9.16 11.24 -9.45
N PRO A 58 10.02 10.43 -8.80
CA PRO A 58 9.69 9.78 -7.54
C PRO A 58 9.15 10.73 -6.46
N LEU A 59 9.70 11.94 -6.37
CA LEU A 59 9.28 12.95 -5.40
C LEU A 59 7.82 13.38 -5.56
N GLU A 60 7.33 13.51 -6.80
CA GLU A 60 5.92 13.86 -7.05
C GLU A 60 4.97 12.74 -6.61
N MET A 61 5.36 11.49 -6.81
CA MET A 61 4.59 10.33 -6.34
C MET A 61 4.57 10.28 -4.81
N ILE A 62 5.72 10.48 -4.16
CA ILE A 62 5.82 10.56 -2.68
C ILE A 62 4.94 11.68 -2.13
N ILE A 63 4.93 12.87 -2.75
CA ILE A 63 4.08 13.98 -2.34
C ILE A 63 2.58 13.63 -2.51
N ALA A 64 2.22 12.88 -3.55
CA ALA A 64 0.85 12.44 -3.75
C ALA A 64 0.40 11.47 -2.63
N LEU A 65 1.24 10.50 -2.26
CA LEU A 65 0.95 9.57 -1.16
C LEU A 65 0.78 10.27 0.19
N LYS A 66 1.55 11.33 0.46
CA LYS A 66 1.44 12.12 1.70
C LYS A 66 0.14 12.92 1.84
N LYS A 67 -0.66 13.01 0.78
CA LYS A 67 -1.93 13.77 0.74
C LYS A 67 -3.17 12.87 0.85
N CYS A 68 -2.98 11.55 0.84
CA CYS A 68 -4.02 10.59 1.22
C CYS A 68 -4.19 10.61 2.73
#